data_AF-A0A424Y3L0-F1
#
_entry.id   AF-A0A424Y3L0-F1
#
_cell.length_a   1.000
_cell.length_b   1.000
_cell.length_c   1.000
_cell.angle_alpha   90.00
_cell.angle_beta   90.00
_cell.angle_gamma   90.00
#
_symmetry.space_group_name_H-M   'P 1'
#
loop_
_entity.id
_entity.type
_entity.pdbx_description
1 polymer ?
#
loop_
_entity_poly.entity_id
_entity_poly.type
_entity_poly.pdbx_seq_one_letter_code
_entity_poly.pdbx_strand_id
1 'polypeptide(L)'
;MAYKDQVVCPYCQAPIRIGEDSIICSDCKMPHHRECWLENEKCTTYGCKGRMKPNPMINSHRRQKLPPIEISFEEVEEKTLKNLFFRYQWVIIIGMLFLMGFGYYLLQIYSP
;
A
#
# COMPACT_ATOMS: atom_id res chain seq x y z
N MET A 1 18.60 18.07 -17.63
CA MET A 1 17.51 18.38 -16.68
C MET A 1 18.10 18.58 -15.30
N ALA A 2 18.12 19.81 -14.79
CA ALA A 2 18.68 20.11 -13.47
C ALA A 2 17.69 19.71 -12.39
N TYR A 3 18.04 18.67 -11.64
CA TYR A 3 17.30 18.17 -10.47
C TYR A 3 17.47 19.20 -9.32
N LYS A 4 16.66 20.27 -9.33
CA LYS A 4 16.91 21.47 -8.54
C LYS A 4 16.33 21.47 -7.12
N ASP A 5 15.54 20.45 -6.74
CA ASP A 5 14.82 20.47 -5.46
C ASP A 5 15.16 19.26 -4.57
N GLN A 6 16.45 18.97 -4.39
CA GLN A 6 16.89 18.05 -3.34
C GLN A 6 16.78 18.72 -1.97
N VAL A 7 15.94 18.15 -1.11
CA VAL A 7 15.87 18.56 0.29
C VAL A 7 17.07 17.97 1.03
N VAL A 8 17.91 18.82 1.63
CA VAL A 8 19.14 18.40 2.31
C VAL A 8 19.02 18.62 3.82
N CYS A 9 19.44 17.63 4.61
CA CYS A 9 19.48 17.75 6.06
C CYS A 9 20.64 18.67 6.47
N PRO A 10 20.41 19.78 7.20
CA PRO A 10 21.49 20.72 7.59
C PRO A 10 22.41 20.19 8.69
N TYR A 11 22.13 19.01 9.27
CA TYR A 11 23.01 18.36 10.25
C TYR A 11 24.06 17.49 9.55
N CYS A 12 23.63 16.48 8.79
CA CYS A 12 24.53 15.55 8.11
C CYS A 12 24.88 15.95 6.68
N GLN A 13 24.28 17.01 6.15
CA GLN A 13 24.47 17.52 4.77
C GLN A 13 24.13 16.50 3.67
N ALA A 14 23.44 15.41 4.03
CA ALA A 14 22.96 14.40 3.10
C ALA A 14 21.55 14.73 2.59
N PRO A 15 21.22 14.37 1.34
CA PRO A 15 19.87 14.52 0.80
C PRO A 15 18.89 13.61 1.54
N ILE A 16 17.76 14.17 1.96
CA ILE A 16 16.64 13.46 2.54
C ILE A 16 15.82 12.86 1.39
N ARG A 17 15.75 11.54 1.30
CA ARG A 17 15.00 10.86 0.24
C ARG A 17 13.52 10.76 0.58
N ILE A 18 12.70 10.64 -0.47
CA ILE A 18 11.27 10.36 -0.35
C ILE A 18 11.08 9.00 0.32
N GLY A 19 10.28 8.94 1.40
CA GLY A 19 10.03 7.71 2.17
C GLY A 19 10.93 7.50 3.40
N GLU A 20 12.02 8.26 3.53
CA GLU A 20 12.81 8.31 4.76
C GLU A 20 12.05 9.07 5.86
N ASP A 21 12.29 8.71 7.13
CA ASP A 21 11.68 9.41 8.26
C ASP A 21 12.28 10.81 8.39
N SER A 22 11.54 11.80 7.92
CA SER A 22 11.94 13.19 8.03
C SER A 22 11.06 13.96 9.00
N ILE A 23 11.67 14.94 9.64
CA ILE A 23 11.01 15.89 10.53
C ILE A 23 11.27 17.30 10.03
N ILE A 24 10.43 18.21 10.44
CA ILE A 24 10.53 19.63 10.12
C ILE A 24 10.56 20.43 11.42
N CYS A 25 11.40 21.45 11.48
CA CYS A 25 11.43 22.34 12.63
C CYS A 25 10.12 23.15 12.72
N SER A 26 9.55 23.29 13.92
CA SER A 26 8.32 24.08 14.12
C SER A 26 8.46 25.55 13.74
N ASP A 27 9.66 26.10 13.84
CA ASP A 27 9.91 27.54 13.77
C ASP A 27 10.51 27.91 12.42
N CYS A 28 11.71 27.41 12.10
CA CYS A 28 12.40 27.76 10.85
C CYS A 28 11.99 26.89 9.64
N LYS A 29 11.12 25.88 9.86
CA LYS A 29 10.66 24.95 8.82
C LYS A 29 11.77 24.16 8.11
N MET A 30 12.98 24.14 8.67
CA MET A 30 14.09 23.39 8.10
C MET A 30 13.85 21.87 8.28
N PRO A 31 14.03 21.05 7.23
CA PRO A 31 13.85 19.61 7.30
C PRO A 31 15.13 18.92 7.79
N HIS A 32 14.95 17.87 8.59
CA HIS A 32 16.03 17.02 9.09
C HIS A 32 15.62 15.55 8.99
N HIS A 33 16.59 14.63 8.97
CA HIS A 33 16.28 13.23 9.28
C HIS A 33 15.82 13.10 10.73
N ARG A 34 14.92 12.16 11.00
CA ARG A 34 14.45 11.86 12.36
C ARG A 34 15.61 11.53 13.30
N GLU A 35 16.55 10.71 12.83
CA GLU A 35 17.72 10.29 13.60
C GLU A 35 18.64 11.48 13.92
N CYS A 36 18.98 12.28 12.90
CA CYS A 36 19.80 13.48 13.09
C CYS A 36 19.18 14.49 14.08
N TRP A 37 17.85 14.61 14.10
CA TRP A 37 17.19 15.47 15.08
C TRP A 37 17.28 14.89 16.50
N LEU A 38 17.09 13.58 16.66
CA LEU A 38 17.19 12.92 17.97
C LEU A 38 18.61 12.98 18.53
N GLU A 39 19.62 12.85 17.67
CA GLU A 39 21.02 12.95 18.04
C GLU A 39 21.43 14.38 18.43
N ASN A 40 20.97 15.39 17.67
CA ASN A 40 21.31 16.79 17.95
C ASN A 40 20.40 17.43 19.03
N GLU A 41 19.25 16.83 19.33
CA GLU A 41 18.18 17.27 20.25
C GLU A 41 17.56 18.66 19.97
N LYS A 42 18.08 19.39 18.99
CA LYS A 42 17.65 20.75 18.61
C LYS A 42 17.78 20.96 17.10
N CYS A 43 17.26 22.07 16.61
CA CYS A 43 17.52 22.49 15.22
C CYS A 43 18.97 22.97 15.08
N THR A 44 19.63 22.64 13.96
CA THR A 44 20.99 23.11 13.63
C THR A 44 21.02 24.53 13.07
N THR A 45 19.86 25.14 12.83
CA THR A 45 19.78 26.54 12.41
C THR A 45 20.20 27.45 13.56
N TYR A 46 21.14 28.36 13.29
CA TYR A 46 21.67 29.28 14.29
C TYR A 46 20.57 30.04 15.04
N GLY A 47 20.57 29.97 16.37
CA GLY A 47 19.60 30.65 17.23
C GLY A 47 18.18 30.10 17.21
N CYS A 48 17.90 29.02 16.48
CA CYS A 48 16.56 28.44 16.41
C CYS A 48 16.21 27.66 17.69
N LYS A 49 15.01 27.90 18.24
CA LYS A 49 14.46 27.22 19.43
C LYS A 49 13.25 26.34 19.10
N GLY A 50 13.08 26.02 17.82
CA GLY A 50 11.94 25.25 17.36
C GLY A 50 12.01 23.80 17.81
N ARG A 51 10.83 23.16 17.82
CA ARG A 51 10.64 21.78 18.21
C ARG A 51 10.47 20.87 17.00
N MET A 52 10.65 19.57 17.23
CA MET A 52 10.42 18.52 16.25
C MET A 52 8.94 18.52 15.85
N LYS A 53 8.64 18.55 14.54
CA LYS A 53 7.32 18.23 14.00
C LYS A 53 7.48 17.20 12.88
N PRO A 54 6.51 16.27 12.68
CA PRO A 54 6.53 15.38 11.53
C PRO A 54 6.49 16.19 10.23
N ASN A 55 7.26 15.78 9.22
CA ASN A 55 7.22 16.41 7.90
C ASN A 55 6.23 15.65 6.98
N PRO A 56 5.02 16.17 6.72
CA PRO A 56 4.00 15.45 5.97
C PRO A 56 4.32 15.31 4.48
N MET A 57 5.21 16.14 3.92
CA MET A 57 5.48 16.17 2.48
C MET A 57 6.40 15.03 2.03
N ILE A 58 7.38 14.66 2.87
CA ILE A 58 8.35 13.58 2.58
C ILE A 58 7.85 12.24 3.12
N ASN A 59 7.07 12.23 4.20
CA ASN A 59 6.59 11.01 4.86
C ASN A 59 5.31 10.43 4.19
N SER A 60 4.88 10.97 3.05
CA SER A 60 3.59 10.66 2.40
C SER A 60 3.50 9.23 1.84
N HIS A 61 4.62 8.58 1.52
CA HIS A 61 4.66 7.21 1.01
C HIS A 61 4.59 6.14 2.11
N ARG A 62 4.79 6.51 3.39
CA ARG A 62 4.66 5.61 4.55
C ARG A 62 3.22 5.58 5.10
N ARG A 63 2.22 5.69 4.23
CA ARG A 63 0.83 5.33 4.56
C ARG A 63 0.36 4.04 3.91
N GLN A 64 1.22 3.36 3.16
CA GLN A 64 0.99 1.96 2.87
C GLN A 64 1.61 1.14 3.98
N LYS A 65 0.75 0.71 4.91
CA LYS A 65 1.02 -0.43 5.80
C LYS A 65 1.12 -1.67 4.91
N LEU A 66 2.19 -1.78 4.13
CA LEU A 66 2.42 -2.96 3.33
C LEU A 66 2.85 -4.05 4.32
N PRO A 67 2.07 -5.13 4.48
CA PRO A 67 2.53 -6.24 5.31
C PRO A 67 3.90 -6.70 4.78
N PRO A 68 4.78 -7.25 5.64
CA PRO A 68 5.99 -7.92 5.17
C PRO A 68 5.55 -8.93 4.11
N ILE A 69 6.02 -8.71 2.88
CA ILE A 69 5.66 -9.50 1.71
C ILE A 69 6.43 -10.82 1.82
N GLU A 70 5.92 -11.74 2.63
CA GLU A 70 6.17 -13.17 2.51
C GLU A 70 5.06 -13.75 1.63
N ILE A 71 5.07 -13.41 0.34
CA ILE A 71 4.16 -14.04 -0.60
C ILE A 71 4.78 -15.40 -0.94
N SER A 72 4.35 -16.45 -0.25
CA SER A 72 4.64 -17.81 -0.69
C SER A 72 3.85 -18.09 -1.97
N PHE A 73 4.46 -18.84 -2.89
CA PHE A 73 3.80 -19.23 -4.14
C PHE A 73 2.49 -20.00 -3.90
N GLU A 74 2.39 -20.72 -2.77
CA GLU A 74 1.21 -21.48 -2.36
C GLU A 74 -0.02 -20.59 -2.10
N GLU A 75 0.14 -19.41 -1.46
CA GLU A 75 -0.99 -18.52 -1.17
C GLU A 75 -1.55 -17.87 -2.45
N VAL A 76 -0.68 -17.58 -3.42
CA VAL A 76 -1.09 -17.01 -4.71
C VAL A 76 -1.93 -17.99 -5.51
N GLU A 77 -1.50 -19.27 -5.58
CA GLU A 77 -2.21 -20.31 -6.31
C GLU A 77 -3.62 -20.56 -5.74
N GLU A 78 -3.73 -20.71 -4.41
CA GLU A 78 -5.02 -20.94 -3.74
C GLU A 78 -6.01 -19.79 -3.99
N LYS A 79 -5.55 -18.55 -3.92
CA LYS A 79 -6.39 -17.36 -4.13
C LYS A 79 -6.86 -17.24 -5.58
N THR A 80 -5.98 -17.54 -6.54
CA THR A 80 -6.37 -17.57 -7.96
C THR A 80 -7.40 -18.67 -8.26
N LEU A 81 -7.22 -19.85 -7.67
CA LEU A 81 -8.10 -21.00 -7.90
C LEU A 81 -9.50 -20.78 -7.29
N LYS A 82 -9.57 -20.21 -6.09
CA LYS A 82 -10.84 -19.82 -5.46
C LYS A 82 -11.60 -18.78 -6.30
N ASN A 83 -10.91 -17.76 -6.80
CA ASN A 83 -11.53 -16.73 -7.65
C ASN A 83 -12.04 -17.30 -8.98
N LEU A 84 -11.34 -18.30 -9.54
CA LEU A 84 -11.81 -19.01 -10.72
C LEU A 84 -13.11 -19.79 -10.42
N PHE A 85 -13.15 -20.53 -9.31
CA PHE A 85 -14.32 -21.31 -8.90
C PHE A 85 -15.58 -20.43 -8.74
N PHE A 86 -15.49 -19.30 -8.04
CA PHE A 86 -16.64 -18.40 -7.84
C PHE A 86 -17.20 -17.83 -9.15
N ARG A 87 -16.36 -17.65 -10.18
CA ARG A 87 -16.81 -17.14 -11.49
C ARG A 87 -17.59 -18.17 -12.30
N TYR A 88 -17.27 -19.47 -12.16
CA TYR A 88 -17.89 -20.53 -12.96
C TYR A 88 -18.97 -21.33 -12.22
N GLN A 89 -19.03 -21.25 -10.89
CA GLN A 89 -20.00 -21.98 -10.07
C GLN A 89 -21.46 -21.72 -10.48
N TRP A 90 -21.82 -20.46 -10.74
CA TRP A 90 -23.19 -20.11 -11.14
C TRP A 90 -23.57 -20.66 -12.52
N VAL A 91 -22.62 -20.73 -13.46
CA VAL A 91 -22.86 -21.28 -14.80
C VAL A 91 -23.16 -22.77 -14.73
N ILE A 92 -22.42 -23.51 -13.89
CA ILE A 92 -22.63 -24.95 -13.68
C ILE A 92 -23.98 -25.22 -13.03
N ILE A 93 -24.35 -24.44 -12.00
CA ILE A 93 -25.65 -24.57 -11.32
C ILE A 93 -26.80 -24.31 -12.29
N ILE A 94 -26.74 -23.22 -13.06
CA ILE A 94 -27.76 -22.87 -14.05
C ILE A 94 -27.86 -23.98 -15.11
N GLY A 95 -26.73 -24.50 -15.60
CA GLY A 95 -26.70 -25.60 -16.57
C GLY A 95 -27.34 -26.88 -16.04
N MET A 96 -27.05 -27.28 -14.79
CA MET A 96 -27.64 -28.46 -14.15
C MET A 96 -29.16 -28.31 -13.97
N LEU A 97 -29.63 -27.15 -13.52
CA LEU A 97 -31.08 -26.87 -13.38
C LEU A 97 -31.79 -26.90 -14.72
N PHE A 98 -31.15 -26.37 -15.77
CA PHE A 98 -31.70 -26.42 -17.12
C PHE A 98 -31.79 -27.85 -17.64
N LEU A 99 -30.76 -28.68 -17.44
CA LEU A 99 -30.78 -30.10 -17.84
C LEU A 99 -31.83 -30.91 -17.08
N MET A 100 -31.97 -30.69 -15.77
CA MET A 100 -33.00 -31.36 -14.97
C MET A 100 -34.41 -30.94 -15.39
N GLY A 101 -34.63 -29.63 -15.61
CA GLY A 101 -35.92 -29.12 -16.08
C GLY A 101 -36.27 -29.59 -17.49
N PHE A 102 -35.30 -29.60 -18.40
CA PHE A 102 -35.47 -30.10 -19.76
C PHE A 102 -35.75 -31.61 -19.78
N GLY A 103 -35.03 -32.39 -18.96
CA GLY A 103 -35.31 -33.82 -18.79
C GLY A 103 -36.71 -34.10 -18.27
N TYR A 104 -37.18 -33.32 -17.27
CA TYR A 104 -38.54 -33.42 -16.74
C TYR A 104 -39.60 -33.06 -17.80
N TYR A 105 -39.35 -32.01 -18.59
CA TYR A 105 -40.23 -31.60 -19.69
C TYR A 105 -40.34 -32.68 -20.77
N LEU A 106 -39.22 -33.30 -21.15
CA LEU A 106 -39.21 -34.41 -22.11
C LEU A 106 -39.96 -35.63 -21.57
N LEU A 107 -39.81 -35.96 -20.28
CA LEU A 107 -40.54 -37.06 -19.64
C LEU A 107 -42.06 -36.82 -19.64
N GLN A 108 -42.52 -35.59 -19.46
CA GLN A 108 -43.94 -35.22 -19.53
C GLN A 108 -44.51 -35.34 -20.95
N ILE A 109 -43.71 -35.08 -21.99
CA ILE A 109 -44.15 -35.19 -23.39
C ILE A 109 -44.13 -36.64 -23.90
N TYR A 110 -43.16 -37.44 -23.46
CA TYR A 110 -42.94 -38.80 -23.96
C TYR A 110 -43.58 -39.90 -23.10
N SER A 111 -44.17 -39.55 -21.95
CA SER A 111 -45.02 -40.47 -21.17
C SER A 111 -46.49 -40.25 -21.57
N PRO A 112 -47.07 -41.08 -22.45
CA PRO A 112 -48.50 -41.02 -22.77
C PRO A 112 -49.40 -41.35 -21.57
#